data_AF-I2CRR3-F1
#
_entry.id   AF-I2CRR3-F1
#
_cell.length_a   1.000
_cell.length_b   1.000
_cell.length_c   1.000
_cell.angle_alpha   90.00
_cell.angle_beta   90.00
_cell.angle_gamma   90.00
#
_symmetry.space_group_name_H-M   'P 1'
#
loop_
_entity.id
_entity.type
_entity.pdbx_description
1 polymer ?
#
loop_
_entity_poly.entity_id
_entity_poly.type
_entity_poly.pdbx_seq_one_letter_code
_entity_poly.pdbx_strand_id
1 'polypeptide(L)'
;MLNLTSKKTLDAKMRVKSDIFAGWEEAIDHQVRVMYTPFMGDEKRDVVEYTSLGFLGAPHTMLTYTRCMDSILCVPLMLDVAVWCDYFARKNVPPRRVALATAYLFKVPE
;
A
#
# COMPACT_ATOMS: atom_id res chain seq x y z
N MET A 1 3.94 13.19 8.95
CA MET A 1 2.86 12.25 9.34
C MET A 1 1.85 12.79 10.36
N LEU A 2 1.93 14.05 10.84
CA LEU A 2 1.04 14.57 11.91
C LEU A 2 -0.47 14.42 11.64
N ASN A 3 -0.91 14.45 10.38
CA ASN A 3 -2.33 14.39 10.01
C ASN A 3 -3.01 13.03 10.26
N LEU A 4 -2.24 11.98 10.58
CA LEU A 4 -2.74 10.64 10.93
C LEU A 4 -3.47 10.58 12.28
N THR A 5 -3.44 11.65 13.08
CA THR A 5 -4.20 11.75 14.33
C THR A 5 -5.69 12.06 14.09
N SER A 6 -6.04 12.55 12.90
CA SER A 6 -7.43 12.85 12.55
C SER A 6 -8.15 11.60 12.04
N LYS A 7 -9.36 11.35 12.55
CA LYS A 7 -10.19 10.20 12.20
C LYS A 7 -10.39 10.07 10.67
N LYS A 8 -10.68 11.18 9.99
CA LYS A 8 -10.85 11.23 8.53
C LYS A 8 -9.62 10.72 7.75
N THR A 9 -8.42 11.09 8.19
CA THR A 9 -7.18 10.69 7.51
C THR A 9 -6.83 9.23 7.81
N LEU A 10 -7.15 8.77 9.02
CA LEU A 10 -6.99 7.38 9.42
C LEU A 10 -7.92 6.47 8.60
N ASP A 11 -9.20 6.82 8.52
CA ASP A 11 -10.22 6.07 7.79
C ASP A 11 -9.89 5.96 6.29
N ALA A 12 -9.44 7.06 5.67
CA ALA A 12 -9.02 7.08 4.27
C ALA A 12 -7.81 6.14 4.01
N LYS A 13 -6.82 6.14 4.91
CA LYS A 13 -5.67 5.23 4.79
C LYS A 13 -6.04 3.77 5.05
N MET A 14 -6.95 3.54 5.98
CA MET A 14 -7.44 2.20 6.29
C MET A 14 -8.16 1.58 5.10
N ARG A 15 -9.03 2.35 4.43
CA ARG A 15 -9.73 1.92 3.19
C ARG A 15 -8.77 1.41 2.13
N VAL A 16 -7.67 2.14 1.90
CA VAL A 16 -6.67 1.78 0.88
C VAL A 16 -5.90 0.51 1.27
N LYS A 17 -5.78 0.19 2.57
CA LYS A 17 -5.04 -0.98 3.04
C LYS A 17 -5.89 -2.23 3.24
N SER A 18 -7.16 -2.12 3.58
CA SER A 18 -8.01 -3.26 3.97
C SER A 18 -8.48 -4.14 2.81
N ASP A 19 -8.47 -3.62 1.58
CA ASP A 19 -9.17 -4.22 0.43
C ASP A 19 -8.27 -5.01 -0.54
N ILE A 20 -7.00 -5.24 -0.19
CA ILE A 20 -6.02 -5.89 -1.11
C ILE A 20 -6.32 -7.36 -1.39
N PHE A 21 -7.16 -7.99 -0.57
CA PHE A 21 -7.58 -9.39 -0.71
C PHE A 21 -8.98 -9.54 -1.30
N ALA A 22 -9.64 -8.46 -1.73
CA ALA A 22 -11.01 -8.51 -2.25
C ALA A 22 -11.19 -9.45 -3.45
N GLY A 23 -10.12 -9.68 -4.23
CA GLY A 23 -10.14 -10.63 -5.35
C GLY A 23 -10.09 -12.11 -4.94
N TRP A 24 -9.95 -12.42 -3.65
CA TRP A 24 -9.87 -13.78 -3.15
C TRP A 24 -11.25 -14.23 -2.66
N GLU A 25 -11.66 -15.46 -3.01
CA GLU A 25 -12.96 -16.01 -2.64
C GLU A 25 -13.00 -16.48 -1.17
N GLU A 26 -11.84 -16.63 -0.53
CA GLU A 26 -11.72 -17.12 0.84
C GLU A 26 -11.93 -16.01 1.88
N ALA A 27 -12.59 -16.36 2.99
CA ALA A 27 -12.74 -15.47 4.14
C ALA A 27 -11.41 -15.38 4.92
N ILE A 28 -10.55 -14.45 4.53
CA ILE A 28 -9.26 -14.19 5.18
C ILE A 28 -9.50 -13.26 6.39
N ASP A 29 -9.02 -13.66 7.58
CA ASP A 29 -8.94 -12.75 8.72
C ASP A 29 -7.84 -11.71 8.46
N HIS A 30 -8.25 -10.50 8.11
CA HIS A 30 -7.37 -9.43 7.69
C HIS A 30 -7.55 -8.19 8.59
N GLN A 31 -6.51 -7.89 9.36
CA GLN A 31 -6.46 -6.70 10.19
C GLN A 31 -5.28 -5.82 9.82
N VAL A 32 -5.55 -4.52 9.69
CA VAL A 32 -4.54 -3.48 9.51
C VAL A 32 -4.63 -2.51 10.69
N ARG A 33 -3.49 -2.09 11.24
CA ARG A 33 -3.42 -0.99 12.21
C ARG A 33 -2.35 0.00 11.81
N VAL A 34 -2.63 1.28 12.01
CA VAL A 34 -1.66 2.36 11.81
C VAL A 34 -1.61 3.17 13.09
N MET A 35 -0.43 3.24 13.71
CA MET A 35 -0.19 3.97 14.95
C MET A 35 0.76 5.14 14.66
N TYR A 36 0.46 6.31 15.22
CA TYR A 36 1.34 7.47 15.13
C TYR A 36 2.29 7.48 16.33
N THR A 37 3.59 7.41 16.06
CA THR A 37 4.65 7.43 17.09
C THR A 37 5.63 8.56 16.78
N PRO A 38 5.58 9.69 17.52
CA PRO A 38 6.36 10.89 17.20
C PRO A 38 7.88 10.64 17.08
N PHE A 39 8.43 9.79 17.93
CA PHE A 39 9.85 9.44 17.94
C PHE A 39 10.33 8.80 16.63
N MET A 40 9.43 8.11 15.90
CA MET A 40 9.81 7.41 14.66
C MET A 40 9.96 8.35 13.46
N GLY A 41 9.40 9.56 13.51
CA GLY A 41 9.51 10.52 12.41
C GLY A 41 9.03 9.95 11.06
N ASP A 42 9.90 9.96 10.05
CA ASP A 42 9.66 9.39 8.70
C ASP A 42 10.06 7.91 8.59
N GLU A 43 10.75 7.37 9.61
CA GLU A 43 11.16 5.97 9.65
C GLU A 43 9.96 5.09 10.03
N LYS A 44 9.23 4.68 9.01
CA LYS A 44 8.08 3.80 9.15
C LYS A 44 8.52 2.38 9.45
N ARG A 45 7.78 1.75 10.35
CA ARG A 45 7.96 0.37 10.77
C ARG A 45 6.68 -0.39 10.42
N ASP A 46 6.82 -1.42 9.62
CA ASP A 46 5.73 -2.31 9.23
C ASP A 46 6.01 -3.69 9.84
N VAL A 47 5.01 -4.22 10.53
CA VAL A 47 5.04 -5.58 11.09
C VAL A 47 3.85 -6.30 10.47
N VAL A 48 4.13 -7.36 9.73
CA VAL A 48 3.10 -8.14 9.04
C VAL A 48 3.26 -9.60 9.44
N GLU A 49 2.18 -10.18 9.94
CA GLU A 49 2.09 -11.61 10.22
C GLU A 49 1.14 -12.26 9.22
N TYR A 50 1.60 -13.33 8.58
CA TYR A 50 0.80 -14.18 7.73
C TYR A 50 0.77 -15.58 8.32
N THR A 51 -0.43 -16.07 8.64
CA THR A 51 -0.63 -17.45 9.06
C THR A 51 -1.46 -18.18 8.02
N SER A 52 -0.92 -19.27 7.49
CA SER A 52 -1.58 -20.15 6.52
C SER A 52 -1.56 -21.60 7.00
N LEU A 53 -2.36 -22.46 6.37
CA LEU A 53 -2.33 -23.90 6.60
C LEU A 53 -1.48 -24.57 5.52
N GLY A 54 -0.43 -25.27 5.95
CA GLY A 54 0.45 -26.08 5.12
C GLY A 54 -0.01 -27.52 4.99
N PHE A 55 0.94 -28.41 4.69
CA PHE A 55 0.67 -29.85 4.51
C PHE A 55 -0.01 -30.45 5.75
N LEU A 56 -1.05 -31.27 5.53
CA LEU A 56 -1.88 -31.88 6.58
C LEU A 56 -2.52 -30.88 7.55
N GLY A 57 -2.75 -29.64 7.13
CA GLY A 57 -3.35 -28.62 7.99
C GLY A 57 -2.41 -28.09 9.08
N ALA A 58 -1.11 -28.34 8.96
CA ALA A 58 -0.12 -27.79 9.89
C ALA A 58 -0.05 -26.25 9.73
N PRO A 59 -0.18 -25.45 10.79
CA PRO A 59 -0.09 -24.00 10.69
C PRO A 59 1.34 -23.58 10.33
N HIS A 60 1.46 -22.66 9.39
CA HIS A 60 2.69 -22.03 8.97
C HIS A 60 2.55 -20.50 9.13
N THR A 61 3.39 -19.92 9.98
CA THR A 61 3.35 -18.48 10.28
C THR A 61 4.64 -17.81 9.82
N MET A 62 4.50 -16.72 9.07
CA MET A 62 5.58 -15.86 8.62
C MET A 62 5.41 -14.47 9.22
N LEU A 63 6.45 -13.97 9.89
CA LEU A 63 6.52 -12.61 10.42
C LEU A 63 7.53 -11.79 9.61
N THR A 64 7.07 -10.68 9.05
CA THR A 64 7.91 -9.73 8.32
C THR A 64 8.02 -8.43 9.10
N TYR A 65 9.24 -7.95 9.29
CA TYR A 65 9.54 -6.66 9.89
C TYR A 65 10.31 -5.78 8.91
N THR A 66 9.69 -4.67 8.51
CA THR A 66 10.26 -3.73 7.56
C THR A 66 10.47 -2.38 8.22
N ARG A 67 11.69 -1.86 8.13
CA ARG A 67 12.03 -0.47 8.47
C ARG A 67 12.36 0.27 7.18
N CYS A 68 11.69 1.39 6.95
CA CYS A 68 11.95 2.19 5.76
C CYS A 68 11.66 3.66 6.03
N MET A 69 12.44 4.54 5.41
CA MET A 69 12.11 5.96 5.30
C MET A 69 11.00 6.09 4.25
N ASP A 70 9.76 6.38 4.67
CA ASP A 70 8.58 6.39 3.78
C ASP A 70 8.78 7.44 2.66
N SER A 71 9.45 8.56 2.95
CA SER A 71 9.74 9.60 1.96
C SER A 71 10.76 9.14 0.91
N ILE A 72 11.83 8.45 1.30
CA ILE A 72 12.86 7.95 0.36
C ILE A 72 12.26 6.89 -0.57
N LEU A 73 11.35 6.05 -0.06
CA LEU A 73 10.65 5.07 -0.88
C LEU A 73 9.64 5.74 -1.83
N CYS A 74 8.99 6.82 -1.41
CA CYS A 74 7.94 7.49 -2.18
C CYS A 74 8.50 8.36 -3.32
N VAL A 75 9.62 9.07 -3.11
CA VAL A 75 10.15 10.04 -4.08
C VAL A 75 10.41 9.45 -5.48
N PRO A 76 11.08 8.28 -5.62
CA PRO A 76 11.27 7.66 -6.94
C PRO A 76 9.95 7.31 -7.62
N LEU A 77 8.95 6.81 -6.88
CA LEU A 77 7.63 6.50 -7.42
C LEU A 77 6.91 7.76 -7.91
N MET A 78 7.05 8.89 -7.22
CA MET A 78 6.51 10.18 -7.66
C MET A 78 7.14 10.65 -8.97
N LEU A 79 8.45 10.45 -9.12
CA LEU A 79 9.16 10.77 -10.36
C LEU A 79 8.68 9.87 -11.52
N ASP A 80 8.53 8.57 -11.28
CA ASP A 80 8.02 7.62 -12.27
C ASP A 80 6.62 8.02 -12.75
N VAL A 81 5.70 8.35 -11.83
CA VAL A 81 4.35 8.82 -12.18
C VAL A 81 4.43 10.07 -13.06
N ALA A 82 5.25 11.05 -12.70
CA ALA A 82 5.37 12.31 -13.45
C ALA A 82 5.89 12.07 -14.88
N VAL A 83 6.91 11.22 -15.02
CA VAL A 83 7.51 10.86 -16.31
C VAL A 83 6.50 10.10 -17.19
N TRP A 84 5.79 9.12 -16.63
CA TRP A 84 4.77 8.38 -17.38
C TRP A 84 3.61 9.27 -17.80
N CYS A 85 3.13 10.12 -16.91
CA CYS A 85 2.06 11.07 -17.22
C CYS A 85 2.46 12.03 -18.35
N ASP A 86 3.67 12.59 -18.33
CA ASP A 86 4.17 13.44 -19.42
C ASP A 86 4.27 12.66 -20.75
N TYR A 87 4.83 11.46 -20.72
CA TYR A 87 4.90 10.60 -21.91
C TYR A 87 3.52 10.32 -22.51
N PHE A 88 2.55 9.89 -21.70
CA PHE A 88 1.21 9.57 -22.17
C PHE A 88 0.43 10.80 -22.64
N ALA A 89 0.62 11.95 -21.99
CA ALA A 89 0.05 13.22 -22.42
C ALA A 89 0.55 13.60 -23.82
N ARG A 90 1.85 13.48 -24.09
CA ARG A 90 2.44 13.74 -25.43
C ARG A 90 1.95 12.76 -26.50
N LYS A 91 1.54 11.56 -26.11
CA LYS A 91 1.01 10.53 -27.02
C LYS A 91 -0.51 10.57 -27.17
N ASN A 92 -1.21 11.52 -26.55
CA ASN A 92 -2.66 11.63 -26.54
C ASN A 92 -3.36 10.31 -26.14
N VAL A 93 -2.78 9.58 -25.18
CA VAL A 93 -3.34 8.32 -24.71
C VAL A 93 -4.56 8.61 -23.83
N PRO A 94 -5.69 7.89 -24.02
CA PRO A 94 -6.89 8.13 -23.23
C PRO A 94 -6.64 7.85 -21.73
N PRO A 95 -7.19 8.65 -20.81
CA PRO A 95 -6.92 8.56 -19.36
C PRO A 95 -7.11 7.15 -18.78
N ARG A 96 -8.12 6.41 -19.25
CA ARG A 96 -8.38 5.02 -18.82
C ARG A 96 -7.20 4.09 -19.08
N ARG A 97 -6.51 4.24 -20.22
CA ARG A 97 -5.32 3.43 -20.52
C ARG A 97 -4.11 3.86 -19.71
N VAL A 98 -4.03 5.16 -19.38
CA VAL A 98 -2.98 5.69 -18.51
C VAL A 98 -3.12 5.13 -17.10
N ALA A 99 -4.32 5.16 -16.52
CA ALA A 99 -4.59 4.62 -15.18
C ALA A 99 -4.21 3.13 -15.08
N LEU A 100 -4.58 2.33 -16.09
CA LEU A 100 -4.19 0.92 -16.15
C LEU A 100 -2.68 0.73 -16.30
N ALA A 101 -2.01 1.56 -17.11
CA ALA A 101 -0.57 1.46 -17.33
C ALA A 101 0.25 1.89 -16.10
N THR A 102 -0.26 2.82 -15.30
CA THR A 102 0.41 3.30 -14.07
C THR A 102 -0.08 2.61 -12.80
N ALA A 103 -0.95 1.59 -12.91
CA ALA A 103 -1.53 0.89 -11.77
C ALA A 103 -0.51 0.35 -10.76
N TYR A 104 0.69 -0.04 -11.21
CA TYR A 104 1.76 -0.55 -10.35
C TYR A 104 2.32 0.48 -9.36
N LEU A 105 2.07 1.78 -9.59
CA LEU A 105 2.54 2.89 -8.75
C LEU A 105 1.54 3.24 -7.64
N PHE A 106 0.33 2.69 -7.68
CA PHE A 106 -0.76 3.04 -6.77
C PHE A 106 -1.27 1.82 -6.02
N LYS A 107 -1.64 2.04 -4.75
CA LYS A 107 -2.17 0.95 -3.91
C LYS A 107 -3.61 0.57 -4.27
N VAL A 108 -4.40 1.52 -4.79
CA VAL A 108 -5.74 1.29 -5.33
C VAL A 108 -5.77 1.94 -6.71
N PRO A 109 -5.61 1.16 -7.79
CA PRO A 109 -5.70 1.69 -9.14
C PRO A 109 -7.16 2.01 -9.52
N GLU A 110 -7.36 3.03 -10.36
CA GLU A 110 -8.66 3.45 -10.92
C GLU A 110 -8.95 2.79 -12.28
#